data_AF-A0AAD6TA41-F1
#
_entry.id   AF-A0AAD6TA41-F1
#
_cell.length_a   1.000
_cell.length_b   1.000
_cell.length_c   1.000
_cell.angle_alpha   90.00
_cell.angle_beta   90.00
_cell.angle_gamma   90.00
#
_symmetry.space_group_name_H-M   'P 1'
#
loop_
_entity.id
_entity.type
_entity.pdbx_description
1 polymer ?
#
loop_
_entity_poly.entity_id
_entity_poly.type
_entity_poly.pdbx_seq_one_letter_code
_entity_poly.pdbx_strand_id
1 'polypeptide(L)'
;MDKFYPVGAAAAKLDEITTKVKEALKARGALNIQHLANAELGDVVVRESASATKSWVMCTPEIEDGTVDEVVFRLQGVLMRNDLVPKGIQHCPDRKFKNITQYVQICGVQSDTFEESMAKVSLIHKKFAQHLSIAQFTPHVEAQGAVGTLFAASNRLFTSKRDAPTEQDNEFEYGLDPVGIIGRRKTEDLIHAPANIVKYFRLQTSGDEKKYKYIETVPGIFSTGDIVELQISFVAIMSAYKKIKVTNRLQAITLLSDEFTKEAADIRASAISKPQSVAFRRKVGYFYEDEEEARAFKRLATEDE
;
A
#
# COMPACT_ATOMS: atom_id res chain seq x y z
N MET A 1 -8.74 -8.36 12.47
CA MET A 1 -8.81 -9.80 12.16
C MET A 1 -9.86 -10.43 13.04
N ASP A 2 -10.57 -11.43 12.53
CA ASP A 2 -11.61 -12.14 13.26
C ASP A 2 -11.12 -13.51 13.76
N LYS A 3 -12.01 -14.26 14.41
CA LYS A 3 -11.71 -15.59 14.98
C LYS A 3 -11.41 -16.68 13.94
N PHE A 4 -11.67 -16.44 12.66
CA PHE A 4 -11.49 -17.44 11.60
C PHE A 4 -10.12 -17.35 10.96
N TYR A 5 -9.37 -16.29 11.24
CA TYR A 5 -8.02 -16.11 10.71
C TYR A 5 -7.01 -16.94 11.52
N PRO A 6 -6.25 -17.86 10.90
CA PRO A 6 -5.30 -18.74 11.60
C PRO A 6 -4.00 -18.01 11.91
N VAL A 7 -4.02 -17.18 12.97
CA VAL A 7 -2.90 -16.34 13.46
C VAL A 7 -1.57 -17.08 13.50
N GLY A 8 -1.51 -18.25 14.12
CA GLY A 8 -0.27 -19.02 14.27
C GLY A 8 0.28 -19.58 12.94
N ALA A 9 -0.60 -20.03 12.04
CA ALA A 9 -0.18 -20.51 10.72
C ALA A 9 0.32 -19.36 9.83
N ALA A 10 -0.35 -18.21 9.91
CA ALA A 10 0.07 -17.00 9.22
C ALA A 10 1.44 -16.49 9.70
N ALA A 11 1.71 -16.55 11.01
CA ALA A 11 3.02 -16.21 11.58
C ALA A 11 4.14 -17.12 11.03
N ALA A 12 3.93 -18.43 11.08
CA ALA A 12 4.90 -19.41 10.57
C ALA A 12 5.17 -19.20 9.07
N LYS A 13 4.12 -18.91 8.29
CA LYS A 13 4.25 -18.62 6.86
C LYS A 13 4.99 -17.30 6.60
N LEU A 14 4.73 -16.27 7.41
CA LEU A 14 5.42 -15.00 7.33
C LEU A 14 6.92 -15.18 7.54
N ASP A 15 7.34 -15.95 8.55
CA ASP A 15 8.76 -16.23 8.80
C ASP A 15 9.40 -17.07 7.68
N GLU A 16 8.67 -18.06 7.14
CA GLU A 16 9.11 -18.85 5.98
C GLU A 16 9.37 -17.96 4.76
N ILE A 17 8.41 -17.10 4.41
CA ILE A 17 8.53 -16.18 3.27
C ILE A 17 9.67 -15.20 3.51
N THR A 18 9.74 -14.63 4.71
CA THR A 18 10.79 -13.67 5.08
C THR A 18 12.18 -14.27 4.94
N THR A 19 12.37 -15.52 5.36
CA THR A 19 13.63 -16.26 5.19
C THR A 19 13.98 -16.43 3.72
N LYS A 20 13.02 -16.88 2.90
CA LYS A 20 13.21 -17.03 1.45
C LYS A 20 13.56 -15.71 0.76
N VAL A 21 12.91 -14.60 1.14
CA VAL A 21 13.24 -13.27 0.60
C VAL A 21 14.66 -12.85 1.01
N LYS A 22 15.04 -13.05 2.28
CA LYS A 22 16.40 -12.74 2.76
C LYS A 22 17.46 -13.50 1.96
N GLU A 23 17.25 -14.79 1.69
CA GLU A 23 18.16 -15.61 0.89
C GLU A 23 18.22 -15.16 -0.58
N ALA A 24 17.07 -14.88 -1.19
CA ALA A 24 17.01 -14.40 -2.56
C ALA A 24 17.71 -13.04 -2.75
N LEU A 25 17.62 -12.14 -1.76
CA LEU A 25 18.31 -10.85 -1.77
C LEU A 25 19.83 -11.03 -1.67
N LYS A 26 20.31 -11.94 -0.80
CA LYS A 26 21.74 -12.27 -0.71
C LYS A 26 22.28 -12.84 -2.02
N ALA A 27 21.52 -13.71 -2.67
CA ALA A 27 21.93 -14.36 -3.93
C ALA A 27 21.95 -13.40 -5.13
N ARG A 28 21.11 -12.35 -5.14
CA ARG A 28 21.03 -11.41 -6.25
C ARG A 28 22.15 -10.37 -6.28
N GLY A 29 22.85 -10.16 -5.17
CA GLY A 29 23.92 -9.16 -5.04
C GLY A 29 23.39 -7.72 -5.14
N ALA A 30 23.80 -6.89 -4.18
CA ALA A 30 23.76 -5.41 -4.23
C ALA A 30 22.60 -4.74 -4.99
N LEU A 31 21.35 -5.12 -4.73
CA LEU A 31 20.26 -4.16 -4.89
C LEU A 31 20.31 -3.26 -3.65
N ASN A 32 20.27 -1.93 -3.82
CA ASN A 32 20.24 -0.91 -2.74
C ASN A 32 19.02 -1.02 -1.80
N ILE A 33 18.29 -2.13 -1.86
CA ILE A 33 17.09 -2.42 -1.07
C ILE A 33 17.38 -3.58 -0.12
N GLN A 34 17.64 -3.24 1.14
CA GLN A 34 17.92 -4.22 2.19
C GLN A 34 16.64 -4.64 2.91
N HIS A 35 16.63 -5.87 3.42
CA HIS A 35 15.62 -6.27 4.38
C HIS A 35 15.87 -5.56 5.72
N LEU A 36 14.84 -4.95 6.32
CA LEU A 36 14.99 -4.09 7.50
C LEU A 36 15.67 -4.78 8.70
N ALA A 37 15.25 -6.02 9.05
CA ALA A 37 15.91 -6.81 10.10
C ALA A 37 17.44 -6.95 9.92
N ASN A 38 17.91 -7.08 8.68
CA ASN A 38 19.32 -7.29 8.38
C ASN A 38 20.05 -6.00 7.99
N ALA A 39 19.37 -4.85 8.07
CA ALA A 39 19.92 -3.61 7.58
C ALA A 39 21.16 -3.19 8.38
N GLU A 40 22.24 -2.90 7.65
CA GLU A 40 23.47 -2.32 8.19
C GLU A 40 23.32 -0.80 8.17
N LEU A 41 22.99 -0.24 9.33
CA LEU A 41 22.72 1.19 9.46
C LEU A 41 24.01 2.03 9.57
N GLY A 42 25.20 1.44 9.53
CA GLY A 42 26.48 2.14 9.67
C GLY A 42 26.71 3.17 8.57
N ASP A 43 26.51 2.75 7.32
CA ASP A 43 26.93 3.53 6.15
C ASP A 43 25.85 4.51 5.63
N VAL A 44 24.64 4.44 6.17
CA VAL A 44 23.55 5.32 5.74
C VAL A 44 23.77 6.74 6.26
N VAL A 45 23.49 7.77 5.47
CA VAL A 45 23.60 9.17 5.89
C VAL A 45 22.22 9.82 5.88
N VAL A 46 21.97 10.76 6.79
CA VAL A 46 20.77 11.60 6.75
C VAL A 46 21.15 12.90 6.04
N ARG A 47 20.43 13.28 4.98
CA ARG A 47 20.65 14.52 4.24
C ARG A 47 19.37 15.34 4.14
N GLU A 48 19.52 16.66 4.11
CA GLU A 48 18.41 17.58 3.84
C GLU A 48 18.00 17.47 2.37
N SER A 49 16.70 17.33 2.13
CA SER A 49 16.14 17.31 0.78
C SER A 49 16.04 18.75 0.23
N ALA A 50 16.25 18.90 -1.07
CA ALA A 50 16.16 20.19 -1.78
C ALA A 50 14.72 20.74 -1.93
N SER A 51 13.72 20.13 -1.30
CA SER A 51 12.32 20.62 -1.31
C SER A 51 12.18 21.92 -0.52
N ALA A 52 11.20 22.76 -0.89
CA ALA A 52 10.90 23.97 -0.12
C ALA A 52 10.41 23.65 1.31
N THR A 53 9.87 22.46 1.53
CA THR A 53 9.60 21.95 2.88
C THR A 53 10.86 21.30 3.45
N LYS A 54 11.38 21.86 4.55
CA LYS A 54 12.50 21.29 5.31
C LYS A 54 12.20 19.84 5.70
N SER A 55 12.87 18.94 5.01
CA SER A 55 12.76 17.50 5.19
C SER A 55 14.12 16.86 5.07
N TRP A 56 14.32 15.75 5.80
CA TRP A 56 15.55 14.99 5.77
C TRP A 56 15.26 13.54 5.46
N VAL A 57 16.07 12.96 4.59
CA VAL A 57 15.87 11.61 4.06
C VAL A 57 17.12 10.79 4.37
N MET A 58 16.93 9.48 4.61
CA MET A 58 18.05 8.54 4.68
C MET A 58 18.50 8.15 3.28
N CYS A 59 19.78 8.35 3.01
CA CYS A 59 20.38 8.15 1.70
C CYS A 59 21.70 7.38 1.79
N THR A 60 22.12 6.76 0.69
CA THR A 60 23.44 6.14 0.56
C THR A 60 24.54 7.20 0.72
N PRO A 61 25.75 6.84 1.17
CA PRO A 61 26.82 7.82 1.35
C PRO A 61 27.34 8.32 0.00
N GLU A 62 27.30 7.47 -1.02
CA GLU A 62 27.78 7.71 -2.38
C GLU A 62 26.96 8.81 -3.07
N ILE A 63 27.66 9.69 -3.76
CA ILE A 63 27.07 10.76 -4.58
C ILE A 63 27.47 10.46 -6.02
N GLU A 64 26.49 10.15 -6.85
CA GLU A 64 26.68 9.86 -8.28
C GLU A 64 26.02 10.98 -9.08
N ASP A 65 26.79 11.64 -9.95
CA ASP A 65 26.35 12.79 -10.76
C ASP A 65 25.68 13.93 -9.96
N GLY A 66 26.12 14.14 -8.72
CA GLY A 66 25.54 15.15 -7.82
C GLY A 66 24.18 14.75 -7.23
N THR A 67 23.73 13.52 -7.49
CA THR A 67 22.53 12.93 -6.91
C THR A 67 22.90 11.85 -5.90
N VAL A 68 21.94 11.52 -5.02
CA VAL A 68 22.14 10.53 -3.96
C VAL A 68 20.91 9.64 -3.91
N ASP A 69 21.13 8.34 -3.87
CA ASP A 69 20.06 7.37 -3.73
C ASP A 69 19.46 7.39 -2.33
N GLU A 70 18.13 7.44 -2.27
CA GLU A 70 17.40 7.19 -1.05
C GLU A 70 17.49 5.71 -0.66
N VAL A 71 17.68 5.45 0.63
CA VAL A 71 17.67 4.08 1.16
C VAL A 71 16.24 3.60 1.34
N VAL A 72 15.94 2.47 0.71
CA VAL A 72 14.64 1.80 0.78
C VAL A 72 14.80 0.46 1.49
N PHE A 73 13.92 0.20 2.45
CA PHE A 73 13.91 -1.04 3.22
C PHE A 73 12.71 -1.89 2.87
N ARG A 74 12.88 -3.20 2.90
CA ARG A 74 11.78 -4.18 2.84
C ARG A 74 11.36 -4.60 4.23
N LEU A 75 10.05 -4.66 4.44
CA LEU A 75 9.42 -5.13 5.66
C LEU A 75 8.15 -5.92 5.34
N GLN A 76 8.10 -7.18 5.75
CA GLN A 76 6.95 -8.05 5.58
C GLN A 76 6.05 -8.02 6.80
N GLY A 77 4.77 -8.29 6.63
CA GLY A 77 3.82 -8.46 7.73
C GLY A 77 2.42 -8.77 7.24
N VAL A 78 1.51 -9.01 8.18
CA VAL A 78 0.09 -9.23 7.88
C VAL A 78 -0.64 -7.89 7.86
N LEU A 79 -1.36 -7.62 6.78
CA LEU A 79 -2.08 -6.37 6.56
C LEU A 79 -3.27 -6.25 7.52
N MET A 80 -3.20 -5.29 8.44
CA MET A 80 -4.25 -5.01 9.43
C MET A 80 -5.28 -4.01 8.91
N ARG A 81 -4.79 -2.97 8.26
CA ARG A 81 -5.60 -1.88 7.71
C ARG A 81 -4.94 -1.37 6.45
N ASN A 82 -5.77 -1.04 5.46
CA ASN A 82 -5.32 -0.35 4.27
C ASN A 82 -6.34 0.71 3.85
N ASP A 83 -5.82 1.86 3.47
CA ASP A 83 -6.53 2.98 2.85
C ASP A 83 -5.72 3.34 1.58
N LEU A 84 -5.46 2.35 0.72
CA LEU A 84 -4.63 2.48 -0.49
C LEU A 84 -5.39 3.15 -1.65
N VAL A 85 -6.68 2.84 -1.77
CA VAL A 85 -7.61 3.62 -2.60
C VAL A 85 -8.39 4.48 -1.63
N PRO A 86 -8.21 5.81 -1.62
CA PRO A 86 -8.90 6.62 -0.63
C PRO A 86 -10.42 6.54 -0.87
N LYS A 87 -11.17 6.19 0.18
CA LYS A 87 -12.62 6.01 0.12
C LYS A 87 -13.33 7.27 0.58
N GLY A 88 -14.56 7.50 0.10
CA GLY A 88 -15.37 8.65 0.52
C GLY A 88 -14.81 10.01 0.08
N ILE A 89 -13.92 10.02 -0.92
CA ILE A 89 -13.27 11.24 -1.42
C ILE A 89 -14.31 12.25 -1.90
N GLN A 90 -15.42 11.81 -2.48
CA GLN A 90 -16.45 12.71 -3.01
C GLN A 90 -16.98 13.72 -1.98
N HIS A 91 -17.09 13.32 -0.71
CA HIS A 91 -17.62 14.17 0.37
C HIS A 91 -16.55 14.71 1.32
N CYS A 92 -15.27 14.49 0.99
CA CYS A 92 -14.16 14.93 1.84
C CYS A 92 -14.01 16.46 1.80
N PRO A 93 -13.95 17.19 2.92
CA PRO A 93 -13.69 18.63 2.91
C PRO A 93 -12.33 18.96 2.28
N ASP A 94 -12.20 20.10 1.58
CA ASP A 94 -10.97 20.45 0.83
C ASP A 94 -9.71 20.46 1.70
N ARG A 95 -9.82 20.93 2.95
CA ARG A 95 -8.72 20.90 3.92
C ARG A 95 -8.21 19.48 4.21
N LYS A 96 -9.09 18.48 4.17
CA LYS A 96 -8.72 17.07 4.34
C LYS A 96 -8.28 16.47 3.01
N PHE A 97 -8.88 16.87 1.90
CA PHE A 97 -8.55 16.40 0.55
C PHE A 97 -7.06 16.62 0.21
N LYS A 98 -6.53 17.83 0.46
CA LYS A 98 -5.10 18.15 0.23
C LYS A 98 -4.12 17.31 1.06
N ASN A 99 -4.60 16.67 2.12
CA ASN A 99 -3.79 15.86 3.04
C ASN A 99 -4.13 14.36 2.94
N ILE A 100 -4.80 13.94 1.87
CA ILE A 100 -5.07 12.52 1.64
C ILE A 100 -3.74 11.77 1.49
N THR A 101 -3.70 10.59 2.09
CA THR A 101 -2.55 9.69 2.06
C THR A 101 -2.99 8.29 1.67
N GLN A 102 -2.17 7.60 0.89
CA GLN A 102 -2.22 6.14 0.79
C GLN A 102 -1.60 5.58 2.07
N TYR A 103 -2.37 4.81 2.84
CA TYR A 103 -1.95 4.35 4.18
C TYR A 103 -2.08 2.84 4.29
N VAL A 104 -1.09 2.22 4.94
CA VAL A 104 -1.11 0.81 5.32
C VAL A 104 -0.65 0.63 6.75
N GLN A 105 -1.21 -0.38 7.40
CA GLN A 105 -0.79 -0.84 8.71
C GLN A 105 -0.63 -2.35 8.66
N ILE A 106 0.53 -2.84 9.07
CA ILE A 106 0.86 -4.26 9.14
C ILE A 106 1.18 -4.65 10.59
N CYS A 107 1.10 -5.95 10.87
CA CYS A 107 1.47 -6.56 12.14
C CYS A 107 2.37 -7.78 11.89
N GLY A 108 3.31 -8.02 12.79
CA GLY A 108 4.17 -9.21 12.75
C GLY A 108 3.46 -10.49 13.17
N VAL A 109 2.35 -10.39 13.90
CA VAL A 109 1.56 -11.56 14.35
C VAL A 109 2.46 -12.57 15.11
N GLN A 110 3.28 -12.07 16.05
CA GLN A 110 4.25 -12.87 16.83
C GLN A 110 5.44 -13.43 16.02
N SER A 111 5.70 -12.93 14.81
CA SER A 111 6.94 -13.23 14.07
C SER A 111 8.17 -12.58 14.73
N ASP A 112 9.19 -13.39 15.02
CA ASP A 112 10.46 -12.91 15.57
C ASP A 112 11.19 -11.99 14.58
N THR A 113 11.14 -12.31 13.29
CA THR A 113 11.80 -11.51 12.24
C THR A 113 11.16 -10.12 12.09
N PHE A 114 9.86 -10.00 12.39
CA PHE A 114 9.18 -8.72 12.45
C PHE A 114 9.63 -7.89 13.66
N GLU A 115 9.73 -8.51 14.84
CA GLU A 115 10.18 -7.81 16.06
C GLU A 115 11.64 -7.32 15.93
N GLU A 116 12.52 -8.11 15.32
CA GLU A 116 13.88 -7.67 14.93
C GLU A 116 13.83 -6.42 14.04
N SER A 117 12.90 -6.40 13.08
CA SER A 117 12.70 -5.25 12.20
C SER A 117 12.19 -4.03 12.96
N MET A 118 11.30 -4.20 13.94
CA MET A 118 10.82 -3.10 14.80
C MET A 118 11.93 -2.53 15.68
N ALA A 119 12.81 -3.37 16.23
CA ALA A 119 14.00 -2.91 16.93
C ALA A 119 14.89 -2.03 16.02
N LYS A 120 15.01 -2.39 14.73
CA LYS A 120 15.73 -1.58 13.73
C LYS A 120 15.02 -0.26 13.41
N VAL A 121 13.69 -0.23 13.33
CA VAL A 121 12.92 1.03 13.22
C VAL A 121 13.27 1.98 14.37
N SER A 122 13.26 1.46 15.60
CA SER A 122 13.62 2.23 16.79
C SER A 122 15.06 2.78 16.73
N LEU A 123 16.01 2.03 16.18
CA LEU A 123 17.39 2.52 15.93
C LEU A 123 17.45 3.61 14.86
N ILE A 124 16.69 3.46 13.77
CA ILE A 124 16.59 4.47 12.70
C ILE A 124 16.06 5.80 13.27
N HIS A 125 14.99 5.75 14.07
CA HIS A 125 14.44 6.93 14.74
C HIS A 125 15.47 7.61 15.65
N LYS A 126 16.28 6.84 16.40
CA LYS A 126 17.38 7.39 17.21
C LYS A 126 18.43 8.08 16.34
N LYS A 127 18.78 7.50 15.19
CA LYS A 127 19.75 8.09 14.25
C LYS A 127 19.29 9.45 13.71
N PHE A 128 18.02 9.57 13.34
CA PHE A 128 17.45 10.87 12.97
C PHE A 128 17.48 11.88 14.13
N ALA A 129 17.12 11.44 15.34
CA ALA A 129 17.13 12.32 16.51
C ALA A 129 18.54 12.81 16.88
N GLN A 130 19.56 11.96 16.70
CA GLN A 130 20.97 12.33 16.88
C GLN A 130 21.43 13.36 15.84
N HIS A 131 21.03 13.17 14.57
CA HIS A 131 21.44 14.07 13.49
C HIS A 131 20.75 15.45 13.56
N LEU A 132 19.47 15.50 13.97
CA LEU A 132 18.63 16.71 13.87
C LEU A 132 18.43 17.47 15.19
N SER A 133 19.19 17.12 16.24
CA SER A 133 19.04 17.60 17.62
C SER A 133 17.73 17.16 18.30
N ILE A 134 17.89 16.50 19.46
CA ILE A 134 16.80 15.81 20.18
C ILE A 134 15.70 16.77 20.66
N ALA A 135 16.02 18.04 20.96
CA ALA A 135 15.09 18.99 21.56
C ALA A 135 13.85 19.30 20.70
N GLN A 136 13.90 19.02 19.40
CA GLN A 136 12.82 19.27 18.46
C GLN A 136 12.10 18.00 18.02
N PHE A 137 12.54 16.82 18.47
CA PHE A 137 12.08 15.55 17.94
C PHE A 137 10.81 15.04 18.66
N THR A 138 9.82 14.60 17.89
CA THR A 138 8.67 13.89 18.46
C THR A 138 9.07 12.44 18.71
N PRO A 139 8.96 11.92 19.94
CA PRO A 139 9.37 10.55 20.24
C PRO A 139 8.59 9.54 19.38
N HIS A 140 9.29 8.51 18.92
CA HIS A 140 8.65 7.37 18.30
C HIS A 140 7.90 6.59 19.38
N VAL A 141 6.63 6.30 19.13
CA VAL A 141 5.82 5.43 19.98
C VAL A 141 5.32 4.31 19.10
N GLU A 142 5.77 3.10 19.41
CA GLU A 142 5.31 1.89 18.74
C GLU A 142 3.83 1.67 19.07
N ALA A 143 3.00 1.51 18.05
CA ALA A 143 1.59 1.22 18.24
C ALA A 143 1.43 -0.26 18.57
N GLN A 144 0.66 -0.57 19.62
CA GLN A 144 0.34 -1.94 19.99
C GLN A 144 -1.08 -2.29 19.55
N GLY A 145 -1.23 -3.44 18.90
CA GLY A 145 -2.50 -4.00 18.47
C GLY A 145 -2.89 -5.21 19.31
N ALA A 146 -4.09 -5.72 19.07
CA ALA A 146 -4.57 -6.93 19.76
C ALA A 146 -3.72 -8.18 19.49
N VAL A 147 -2.95 -8.19 18.40
CA VAL A 147 -2.20 -9.36 17.90
C VAL A 147 -0.68 -9.09 17.85
N GLY A 148 -0.22 -8.00 18.49
CA GLY A 148 1.19 -7.63 18.58
C GLY A 148 1.51 -6.22 18.07
N THR A 149 2.80 -5.95 17.87
CA THR A 149 3.32 -4.66 17.43
C THR A 149 2.82 -4.29 16.03
N LEU A 150 2.40 -3.05 15.86
CA LEU A 150 1.87 -2.51 14.61
C LEU A 150 2.88 -1.57 13.97
N PHE A 151 3.12 -1.77 12.68
CA PHE A 151 3.89 -0.86 11.86
C PHE A 151 2.98 -0.16 10.86
N ALA A 152 3.08 1.16 10.78
CA ALA A 152 2.29 1.97 9.85
C ALA A 152 3.21 2.69 8.86
N ALA A 153 2.84 2.66 7.59
CA ALA A 153 3.48 3.42 6.52
C ALA A 153 2.44 4.17 5.70
N SER A 154 2.83 5.32 5.18
CA SER A 154 1.94 6.15 4.39
C SER A 154 2.69 6.97 3.37
N ASN A 155 2.05 7.27 2.24
CA ASN A 155 2.53 8.28 1.31
C ASN A 155 1.44 9.32 1.06
N ARG A 156 1.83 10.58 0.91
CA ARG A 156 0.87 11.63 0.52
C ARG A 156 0.52 11.46 -0.94
N LEU A 157 -0.75 11.65 -1.26
CA LEU A 157 -1.23 11.61 -2.63
C LEU A 157 -0.83 12.88 -3.41
N PHE A 158 -0.68 14.00 -2.70
CA PHE A 158 -0.39 15.29 -3.28
C PHE A 158 0.79 15.98 -2.59
N THR A 159 1.51 16.76 -3.38
CA THR A 159 2.48 17.76 -2.94
C THR A 159 2.03 19.13 -3.46
N SER A 160 2.28 20.20 -2.70
CA SER A 160 1.99 21.55 -3.16
C SER A 160 3.00 21.96 -4.24
N LYS A 161 2.55 22.60 -5.33
CA LYS A 161 3.45 23.18 -6.35
C LYS A 161 4.47 24.15 -5.76
N ARG A 162 4.16 24.78 -4.62
CA ARG A 162 5.10 25.67 -3.93
C ARG A 162 6.28 24.91 -3.31
N ASP A 163 6.05 23.67 -2.89
CA ASP A 163 7.05 22.81 -2.25
C ASP A 163 7.93 22.06 -3.25
N ALA A 164 7.42 21.89 -4.48
CA ALA A 164 8.06 21.18 -5.57
C ALA A 164 7.76 21.87 -6.92
N PRO A 165 8.28 23.08 -7.16
CA PRO A 165 7.91 23.90 -8.32
C PRO A 165 8.43 23.35 -9.66
N THR A 166 9.48 22.55 -9.62
CA THR A 166 10.11 21.93 -10.80
C THR A 166 9.61 20.52 -11.08
N GLU A 167 8.82 19.93 -10.17
CA GLU A 167 8.36 18.55 -10.33
C GLU A 167 7.15 18.48 -11.25
N GLN A 168 7.10 17.42 -12.06
CA GLN A 168 6.00 17.16 -12.96
C GLN A 168 4.79 16.60 -12.21
N ASP A 169 3.61 17.06 -12.60
CA ASP A 169 2.34 16.50 -12.18
C ASP A 169 2.04 15.23 -12.98
N ASN A 170 2.00 14.08 -12.30
CA ASN A 170 1.72 12.80 -12.94
C ASN A 170 0.23 12.50 -12.94
N GLU A 171 -0.20 11.72 -13.93
CA GLU A 171 -1.57 11.21 -13.99
C GLU A 171 -1.79 10.11 -12.95
N PHE A 172 -3.04 9.97 -12.50
CA PHE A 172 -3.42 8.89 -11.59
C PHE A 172 -3.57 7.58 -12.36
N GLU A 173 -2.95 6.52 -11.87
CA GLU A 173 -3.16 5.17 -12.40
C GLU A 173 -4.66 4.78 -12.23
N TYR A 174 -5.21 4.06 -13.21
CA TYR A 174 -6.63 3.67 -13.22
C TYR A 174 -7.06 2.95 -11.92
N GLY A 175 -6.19 2.13 -11.33
CA GLY A 175 -6.50 1.42 -10.08
C GLY A 175 -6.66 2.34 -8.86
N LEU A 176 -6.07 3.53 -8.89
CA LEU A 176 -6.09 4.52 -7.81
C LEU A 176 -7.26 5.50 -7.94
N ASP A 177 -7.62 5.86 -9.17
CA ASP A 177 -8.79 6.72 -9.46
C ASP A 177 -9.68 6.17 -10.61
N PRO A 178 -10.35 5.02 -10.42
CA PRO A 178 -11.11 4.38 -11.50
C PRO A 178 -12.24 5.25 -12.09
N VAL A 179 -12.76 6.18 -11.28
CA VAL A 179 -13.90 7.04 -11.64
C VAL A 179 -13.44 8.48 -11.93
N GLY A 180 -12.15 8.79 -11.83
CA GLY A 180 -11.62 10.14 -12.06
C GLY A 180 -12.00 11.18 -10.98
N ILE A 181 -12.45 10.76 -9.80
CA ILE A 181 -12.90 11.67 -8.73
C ILE A 181 -11.70 12.43 -8.14
N ILE A 182 -10.57 11.76 -7.96
CA ILE A 182 -9.36 12.35 -7.41
C ILE A 182 -8.83 13.41 -8.38
N GLY A 183 -8.72 13.05 -9.66
CA GLY A 183 -8.29 13.95 -10.72
C GLY A 183 -9.19 15.18 -10.84
N ARG A 184 -10.52 15.00 -10.87
CA ARG A 184 -11.47 16.12 -10.98
C ARG A 184 -11.48 17.06 -9.78
N ARG A 185 -11.16 16.57 -8.57
CA ARG A 185 -11.11 17.39 -7.35
C ARG A 185 -9.75 18.03 -7.11
N LYS A 186 -8.70 17.58 -7.78
CA LYS A 186 -7.35 18.14 -7.66
C LYS A 186 -7.37 19.59 -8.14
N THR A 187 -6.96 20.49 -7.27
CA THR A 187 -6.79 21.91 -7.57
C THR A 187 -5.44 22.16 -8.26
N GLU A 188 -5.30 23.27 -8.97
CA GLU A 188 -4.09 23.60 -9.73
C GLU A 188 -2.84 23.79 -8.88
N ASP A 189 -2.97 24.02 -7.57
CA ASP A 189 -1.87 24.19 -6.63
C ASP A 189 -1.31 22.85 -6.10
N LEU A 190 -1.94 21.72 -6.43
CA LEU A 190 -1.53 20.39 -6.03
C LEU A 190 -1.00 19.59 -7.23
N ILE A 191 0.08 18.83 -7.00
CA ILE A 191 0.67 17.91 -7.96
C ILE A 191 0.78 16.51 -7.38
N HIS A 192 0.64 15.51 -8.24
CA HIS A 192 0.99 14.12 -7.94
C HIS A 192 2.44 13.88 -8.41
N ALA A 193 3.39 14.25 -7.55
CA ALA A 193 4.81 14.16 -7.87
C ALA A 193 5.30 12.71 -7.96
N PRO A 194 6.46 12.43 -8.58
CA PRO A 194 7.06 11.08 -8.59
C PRO A 194 7.21 10.47 -7.18
N ALA A 195 7.55 11.29 -6.18
CA ALA A 195 7.65 10.87 -4.79
C ALA A 195 6.31 10.52 -4.12
N ASN A 196 5.18 10.91 -4.72
CA ASN A 196 3.82 10.59 -4.25
C ASN A 196 3.30 9.26 -4.82
N ILE A 197 4.00 8.67 -5.79
CA ILE A 197 3.57 7.42 -6.42
C ILE A 197 3.91 6.23 -5.52
N VAL A 198 2.91 5.39 -5.25
CA VAL A 198 3.10 4.09 -4.58
C VAL A 198 2.96 2.99 -5.62
N LYS A 199 3.95 2.09 -5.71
CA LYS A 199 3.92 0.95 -6.64
C LYS A 199 3.26 -0.28 -6.02
N TYR A 200 2.50 -1.00 -6.83
CA TYR A 200 1.71 -2.15 -6.39
C TYR A 200 2.15 -3.40 -7.14
N PHE A 201 2.46 -4.46 -6.41
CA PHE A 201 2.87 -5.73 -7.01
C PHE A 201 2.12 -6.92 -6.40
N ARG A 202 2.12 -8.02 -7.13
CA ARG A 202 1.80 -9.36 -6.61
C ARG A 202 2.96 -10.30 -6.94
N LEU A 203 3.29 -11.16 -5.99
CA LEU A 203 4.23 -12.25 -6.20
C LEU A 203 3.54 -13.36 -7.00
N GLN A 204 4.04 -13.66 -8.20
CA GLN A 204 3.64 -14.84 -8.96
C GLN A 204 4.68 -15.94 -8.80
N THR A 205 4.22 -17.11 -8.38
CA THR A 205 4.97 -18.37 -8.42
C THR A 205 4.68 -19.06 -9.75
N SER A 206 5.72 -19.33 -10.54
CA SER A 206 5.59 -20.24 -11.69
C SER A 206 5.51 -21.68 -11.17
N GLY A 207 4.79 -22.56 -11.88
CA GLY A 207 4.60 -23.97 -11.48
C GLY A 207 5.90 -24.78 -11.27
N ASP A 208 7.01 -24.30 -11.83
CA ASP A 208 8.35 -24.69 -11.38
C ASP A 208 8.74 -23.79 -10.20
N GLU A 209 8.68 -24.36 -8.98
CA GLU A 209 8.80 -23.73 -7.64
C GLU A 209 10.04 -22.83 -7.39
N LYS A 210 10.88 -22.58 -8.40
CA LYS A 210 12.17 -21.87 -8.29
C LYS A 210 12.19 -20.47 -8.90
N LYS A 211 11.12 -20.00 -9.55
CA LYS A 211 11.09 -18.65 -10.14
C LYS A 211 9.96 -17.79 -9.55
N TYR A 212 10.35 -16.84 -8.72
CA TYR A 212 9.49 -15.76 -8.22
C TYR A 212 9.54 -14.57 -9.17
N LYS A 213 8.38 -14.12 -9.63
CA LYS A 213 8.24 -12.89 -10.43
C LYS A 213 7.31 -11.91 -9.73
N TYR A 214 7.76 -10.66 -9.61
CA TYR A 214 6.92 -9.54 -9.18
C TYR A 214 6.19 -9.01 -10.40
N ILE A 215 4.86 -8.90 -10.30
CA ILE A 215 4.01 -8.40 -11.39
C ILE A 215 3.24 -7.21 -10.88
N GLU A 216 3.27 -6.11 -11.64
CA GLU A 216 2.51 -4.92 -11.34
C GLU A 216 1.01 -5.22 -11.26
N THR A 217 0.34 -4.56 -10.34
CA THR A 217 -1.08 -4.79 -10.08
C THR A 217 -1.77 -3.51 -9.61
N VAL A 218 -3.02 -3.61 -9.18
CA VAL A 218 -3.82 -2.47 -8.71
C VAL A 218 -4.02 -2.53 -7.20
N PRO A 219 -4.17 -1.39 -6.50
CA PRO A 219 -4.36 -1.36 -5.06
C PRO A 219 -5.62 -2.08 -4.55
N GLY A 220 -6.62 -2.29 -5.42
CA GLY A 220 -7.87 -2.95 -5.05
C GLY A 220 -7.74 -4.42 -4.67
N ILE A 221 -6.60 -5.07 -4.94
CA ILE A 221 -6.42 -6.49 -4.62
C ILE A 221 -6.10 -6.76 -3.14
N PHE A 222 -5.63 -5.75 -2.40
CA PHE A 222 -5.12 -5.93 -1.04
C PHE A 222 -6.25 -5.93 -0.01
N SER A 223 -6.30 -6.99 0.79
CA SER A 223 -7.32 -7.21 1.82
C SER A 223 -6.69 -7.34 3.20
N THR A 224 -7.43 -6.93 4.23
CA THR A 224 -7.02 -7.17 5.62
C THR A 224 -6.88 -8.68 5.85
N GLY A 225 -5.73 -9.10 6.38
CA GLY A 225 -5.33 -10.50 6.55
C GLY A 225 -4.28 -10.96 5.54
N ASP A 226 -4.04 -10.22 4.47
CA ASP A 226 -3.04 -10.61 3.47
C ASP A 226 -1.62 -10.49 4.03
N ILE A 227 -0.74 -11.41 3.64
CA ILE A 227 0.70 -11.31 3.89
C ILE A 227 1.29 -10.44 2.78
N VAL A 228 1.92 -9.33 3.18
CA VAL A 228 2.44 -8.32 2.26
C VAL A 228 3.90 -7.98 2.55
N GLU A 229 4.63 -7.53 1.54
CA GLU A 229 5.93 -6.87 1.68
C GLU A 229 5.76 -5.38 1.39
N LEU A 230 6.20 -4.53 2.31
CA LEU A 230 6.29 -3.09 2.12
C LEU A 230 7.71 -2.73 1.71
N GLN A 231 7.85 -1.83 0.74
CA GLN A 231 9.07 -1.06 0.52
C GLN A 231 8.87 0.33 1.10
N ILE A 232 9.69 0.68 2.07
CA ILE A 232 9.56 1.88 2.89
C ILE A 232 10.85 2.67 2.93
N SER A 233 10.72 3.98 3.02
CA SER A 233 11.82 4.86 3.38
C SER A 233 11.47 5.71 4.59
N PHE A 234 12.48 6.21 5.29
CA PHE A 234 12.29 7.02 6.48
C PHE A 234 12.58 8.48 6.14
N VAL A 235 11.62 9.35 6.44
CA VAL A 235 11.69 10.78 6.15
C VAL A 235 11.34 11.57 7.40
N ALA A 236 12.24 12.46 7.83
CA ALA A 236 11.97 13.44 8.87
C ALA A 236 11.41 14.72 8.24
N ILE A 237 10.29 15.20 8.77
CA ILE A 237 9.63 16.43 8.27
C ILE A 237 9.48 17.41 9.43
N MET A 238 9.84 18.67 9.19
CA MET A 238 9.58 19.75 10.14
C MET A 238 8.09 20.15 10.09
N SER A 239 7.41 20.05 11.23
CA SER A 239 6.04 20.54 11.39
C SER A 239 6.00 22.06 11.59
N ALA A 240 4.81 22.64 11.42
CA ALA A 240 4.57 24.07 11.65
C ALA A 240 4.99 24.57 13.05
N TYR A 241 5.00 23.69 14.06
CA TYR A 241 5.41 24.02 15.43
C TYR A 241 6.92 23.82 15.69
N LYS A 242 7.74 23.77 14.63
CA LYS A 242 9.20 23.49 14.70
C LYS A 242 9.53 22.16 15.38
N LYS A 243 8.57 21.23 15.44
CA LYS A 243 8.81 19.86 15.86
C LYS A 243 9.11 19.00 14.63
N ILE A 244 10.15 18.19 14.70
CA ILE A 244 10.54 17.24 13.68
C ILE A 244 9.85 15.91 14.00
N LYS A 245 9.22 15.33 12.97
CA LYS A 245 8.62 14.00 13.05
C LYS A 245 9.20 13.13 11.96
N VAL A 246 9.71 11.95 12.35
CA VAL A 246 10.05 10.90 11.38
C VAL A 246 8.79 10.16 10.99
N THR A 247 8.65 9.95 9.69
CA THR A 247 7.52 9.31 9.04
C THR A 247 8.04 8.17 8.16
N ASN A 248 7.24 7.11 8.08
CA ASN A 248 7.54 5.94 7.26
C ASN A 248 6.84 6.14 5.90
N ARG A 249 7.61 6.55 4.90
CA ARG A 249 7.10 6.77 3.56
C ARG A 249 6.92 5.44 2.85
N LEU A 250 5.68 5.15 2.44
CA LEU A 250 5.37 3.97 1.64
C LEU A 250 5.78 4.22 0.18
N GLN A 251 6.65 3.37 -0.37
CA GLN A 251 7.06 3.45 -1.78
C GLN A 251 6.44 2.35 -2.63
N ALA A 252 6.38 1.13 -2.09
CA ALA A 252 5.70 0.03 -2.76
C ALA A 252 5.07 -0.94 -1.77
N ILE A 253 4.07 -1.68 -2.24
CA ILE A 253 3.48 -2.82 -1.53
C ILE A 253 3.34 -4.01 -2.48
N THR A 254 3.73 -5.18 -2.01
CA THR A 254 3.63 -6.44 -2.75
C THR A 254 2.75 -7.43 -1.99
N LEU A 255 1.79 -8.03 -2.68
CA LEU A 255 1.02 -9.16 -2.15
C LEU A 255 1.86 -10.43 -2.24
N LEU A 256 2.23 -11.00 -1.09
CA LEU A 256 3.02 -12.24 -1.00
C LEU A 256 2.13 -13.48 -0.89
N SER A 257 1.08 -13.41 -0.09
CA SER A 257 0.07 -14.48 0.04
C SER A 257 -1.28 -13.91 0.48
N ASP A 258 -2.35 -14.39 -0.14
CA ASP A 258 -3.75 -14.15 0.23
C ASP A 258 -4.46 -15.43 0.72
N GLU A 259 -3.70 -16.51 0.95
CA GLU A 259 -4.19 -17.85 1.30
C GLU A 259 -5.08 -17.85 2.54
N PHE A 260 -4.57 -17.35 3.66
CA PHE A 260 -5.30 -17.32 4.93
C PHE A 260 -6.50 -16.38 4.90
N THR A 261 -6.44 -15.30 4.11
CA THR A 261 -7.57 -14.39 3.92
C THR A 261 -8.71 -15.09 3.19
N LYS A 262 -8.38 -15.86 2.14
CA LYS A 262 -9.34 -16.65 1.35
C LYS A 262 -9.92 -17.79 2.18
N GLU A 263 -9.08 -18.56 2.86
CA GLU A 263 -9.53 -19.65 3.75
C GLU A 263 -10.50 -19.14 4.82
N ALA A 264 -10.15 -18.04 5.52
CA ALA A 264 -11.03 -17.43 6.50
C ALA A 264 -12.35 -16.94 5.86
N ALA A 265 -12.34 -16.50 4.60
CA ALA A 265 -13.56 -16.11 3.88
C ALA A 265 -14.45 -17.30 3.56
N ASP A 266 -13.88 -18.44 3.16
CA ASP A 266 -14.61 -19.66 2.86
C ASP A 266 -15.24 -20.27 4.13
N ILE A 267 -14.50 -20.24 5.25
CA ILE A 267 -15.02 -20.66 6.56
C ILE A 267 -16.17 -19.74 7.00
N ARG A 268 -16.04 -18.42 6.83
CA ARG A 268 -17.14 -17.48 7.10
C ARG A 268 -18.37 -17.78 6.24
N ALA A 269 -18.18 -18.02 4.95
CA ALA A 269 -19.26 -18.29 4.01
C ALA A 269 -20.00 -19.60 4.34
N SER A 270 -19.28 -20.61 4.81
CA SER A 270 -19.86 -21.89 5.22
C SER A 270 -20.51 -21.86 6.62
N ALA A 271 -20.07 -20.98 7.51
CA ALA A 271 -20.66 -20.77 8.84
C ALA A 271 -22.00 -20.01 8.79
N ILE A 272 -22.23 -19.21 7.75
CA ILE A 272 -23.54 -18.62 7.46
C ILE A 272 -24.41 -19.74 6.90
N SER A 273 -25.53 -20.05 7.58
CA SER A 273 -26.56 -20.96 7.09
C SER A 273 -26.82 -20.70 5.60
N LYS A 274 -26.63 -21.71 4.75
CA LYS A 274 -26.87 -21.60 3.31
C LYS A 274 -28.28 -21.05 3.11
N PRO A 275 -28.46 -19.83 2.55
CA PRO A 275 -29.78 -19.41 2.12
C PRO A 275 -30.28 -20.45 1.11
N GLN A 276 -31.56 -20.84 1.21
CA GLN A 276 -32.17 -21.73 0.23
C GLN A 276 -31.90 -21.16 -1.16
N SER A 277 -31.15 -21.89 -1.99
CA SER A 277 -30.84 -21.45 -3.34
C SER A 277 -32.13 -21.52 -4.16
N VAL A 278 -32.76 -20.38 -4.38
CA VAL A 278 -33.88 -20.28 -5.34
C VAL A 278 -33.26 -20.04 -6.71
N ALA A 279 -33.60 -20.87 -7.68
CA ALA A 279 -33.18 -20.69 -9.06
C ALA A 279 -33.85 -19.42 -9.63
N PHE A 280 -33.05 -18.40 -9.96
CA PHE A 280 -33.54 -17.20 -10.62
C PHE A 280 -33.61 -17.42 -12.12
N ARG A 281 -34.81 -17.34 -12.71
CA ARG A 281 -34.95 -17.17 -14.16
C ARG A 281 -34.63 -15.71 -14.50
N ARG A 282 -33.55 -15.48 -15.25
CA ARG A 282 -33.23 -14.17 -15.81
C ARG A 282 -34.01 -13.97 -17.09
N LYS A 283 -35.03 -13.11 -17.07
CA LYS A 283 -35.69 -12.64 -18.30
C LYS A 283 -34.87 -11.48 -18.86
N VAL A 284 -34.46 -11.59 -20.13
CA VAL A 284 -33.81 -10.52 -20.87
C VAL A 284 -34.87 -9.87 -21.75
N GLY A 285 -35.16 -8.58 -21.53
CA GLY A 285 -36.31 -7.88 -22.11
C GLY A 285 -36.35 -7.87 -23.64
N TYR A 286 -35.18 -7.74 -24.28
CA TYR A 286 -35.08 -7.65 -25.73
C TYR A 286 -35.51 -8.91 -26.51
N PHE A 287 -35.66 -10.07 -25.85
CA PHE A 287 -36.18 -11.27 -26.52
C PHE A 287 -37.73 -11.32 -26.54
N TYR A 288 -38.41 -10.38 -25.89
CA TYR A 288 -39.87 -10.32 -25.85
C TYR A 288 -40.45 -9.18 -26.69
N GLU A 289 -39.63 -8.23 -27.13
CA GLU A 289 -40.06 -7.14 -28.02
C GLU A 289 -40.37 -7.68 -29.44
N ASP A 290 -39.62 -8.66 -29.92
CA ASP A 290 -39.86 -9.28 -31.25
C ASP A 290 -41.21 -10.03 -31.35
N GLU A 291 -41.75 -10.58 -30.26
CA GLU A 291 -43.03 -11.30 -30.31
C GLU A 291 -44.26 -10.37 -30.27
N GLU A 292 -44.18 -9.25 -29.54
CA GLU A 292 -45.28 -8.25 -29.53
C GLU A 292 -45.26 -7.40 -30.80
N GLU A 293 -44.08 -7.01 -31.30
CA GLU A 293 -43.97 -6.31 -32.59
C GLU A 293 -44.40 -7.20 -33.76
N ALA A 294 -44.03 -8.49 -33.79
CA ALA A 294 -44.50 -9.42 -34.82
C ALA A 294 -46.01 -9.67 -34.77
N ARG A 295 -46.63 -9.63 -33.58
CA ARG A 295 -48.10 -9.73 -33.42
C ARG A 295 -48.81 -8.43 -33.81
N ALA A 296 -48.20 -7.27 -33.56
CA ALA A 296 -48.72 -5.97 -33.98
C ALA A 296 -48.66 -5.80 -35.50
N PHE A 297 -47.55 -6.20 -36.14
CA PHE A 297 -47.40 -6.16 -37.60
C PHE A 297 -48.40 -7.07 -38.34
N LYS A 298 -48.70 -8.24 -37.77
CA LYS A 298 -49.71 -9.17 -38.32
C LYS A 298 -51.15 -8.66 -38.25
N ARG A 299 -51.47 -7.75 -37.32
CA ARG A 299 -52.82 -7.17 -37.19
C ARG A 299 -53.05 -6.00 -38.12
N LEU A 300 -52.01 -5.20 -38.38
CA LEU A 300 -52.05 -4.10 -39.35
C LEU A 300 -52.12 -4.58 -40.81
N ALA A 301 -51.57 -5.76 -41.13
CA ALA A 301 -51.61 -6.32 -42.47
C ALA A 301 -52.98 -6.94 -42.87
N THR A 302 -53.93 -7.04 -41.93
CA THR A 302 -55.27 -7.63 -42.15
C THR A 302 -56.42 -6.62 -42.18
N GLU A 303 -56.14 -5.32 -42.07
CA GLU A 303 -57.17 -4.27 -42.09
C GLU A 303 -57.29 -3.52 -43.43
N ASP A 304 -56.56 -3.95 -44.47
CA ASP A 304 -56.57 -3.35 -45.83
C ASP A 304 -57.06 -4.33 -46.95
N GLU A 305 -57.95 -5.27 -46.64
CA GLU A 305 -58.78 -6.03 -47.62
C GLU A 305 -60.28 -5.83 -47.34
#